data_AF-A0A955WYP5-F1
#
_entry.id   AF-A0A955WYP5-F1
#
_cell.length_a   1.000
_cell.length_b   1.000
_cell.length_c   1.000
_cell.angle_alpha   90.00
_cell.angle_beta   90.00
_cell.angle_gamma   90.00
#
_symmetry.space_group_name_H-M   'P 1'
#
loop_
_entity.id
_entity.type
_entity.pdbx_description
1 polymer ?
#
loop_
_entity_poly.entity_id
_entity_poly.type
_entity_poly.pdbx_seq_one_letter_code
_entity_poly.pdbx_strand_id
1 'polypeptide(L)'
;MKRILATLAIASLTFSVGCKSDPAEESVKLMEEMAGIMDSNKEDCDKMGDALAKFMDSNGSKIADLKKAGEGQSKEEQKKMMEKYEERMKAVMGKVMGAGMKCKDNKKVQDAMKKM
;
A
#
# COMPACT_ATOMS: atom_id res chain seq x y z
N MET A 1 -32.85 52.36 -0.18
CA MET A 1 -32.89 51.12 -0.99
C MET A 1 -31.52 50.90 -1.64
N LYS A 2 -30.69 50.02 -1.06
CA LYS A 2 -29.41 49.62 -1.65
C LYS A 2 -29.15 48.17 -1.24
N ARG A 3 -28.97 47.33 -2.26
CA ARG A 3 -28.90 45.86 -2.24
C ARG A 3 -27.55 45.41 -1.68
N ILE A 4 -27.55 44.48 -0.72
CA ILE A 4 -26.37 43.68 -0.30
C ILE A 4 -26.93 42.29 0.01
N LEU A 5 -26.91 41.38 -0.98
CA LEU A 5 -25.87 40.36 -1.23
C LEU A 5 -25.96 39.16 -0.27
N ALA A 6 -26.54 38.11 -0.85
CA ALA A 6 -26.37 36.68 -0.61
C ALA A 6 -25.29 36.28 0.41
N THR A 7 -25.71 35.65 1.50
CA THR A 7 -24.82 34.83 2.33
C THR A 7 -25.09 33.37 2.00
N LEU A 8 -24.22 32.84 1.14
CA LEU A 8 -24.07 31.42 0.86
C LEU A 8 -23.72 30.72 2.19
N ALA A 9 -24.68 29.99 2.75
CA ALA A 9 -24.41 29.08 3.86
C ALA A 9 -23.60 27.90 3.30
N ILE A 10 -22.28 28.04 3.30
CA ILE A 10 -21.35 26.93 3.08
C ILE A 10 -21.56 25.98 4.25
N ALA A 11 -22.32 24.91 4.00
CA ALA A 11 -22.40 23.76 4.86
C ALA A 11 -20.98 23.20 4.99
N SER A 12 -20.32 23.58 6.08
CA SER A 12 -19.08 22.99 6.54
C SER A 12 -19.34 21.51 6.81
N LEU A 13 -19.05 20.69 5.80
CA LEU A 13 -18.70 19.28 5.95
C LEU A 13 -17.52 19.22 6.91
N THR A 14 -17.83 19.22 8.19
CA THR A 14 -16.94 18.85 9.27
C THR A 14 -16.66 17.37 9.10
N PHE A 15 -15.71 17.06 8.21
CA PHE A 15 -14.99 15.79 8.22
C PHE A 15 -14.35 15.68 9.60
N SER A 16 -15.09 15.06 10.50
CA SER A 16 -14.61 14.50 11.73
C SER A 16 -13.72 13.31 11.33
N VAL A 17 -12.50 13.62 10.88
CA VAL A 17 -11.40 12.63 10.80
C VAL A 17 -11.00 12.31 12.23
N GLY A 18 -11.85 11.52 12.87
CA GLY A 18 -11.46 10.76 14.03
C GLY A 18 -10.29 9.85 13.66
N CYS A 19 -9.30 9.81 14.52
CA CYS A 19 -8.14 8.92 14.48
C CYS A 19 -8.56 7.44 14.36
N LYS A 20 -8.82 6.98 13.15
CA LYS A 20 -8.81 5.57 12.74
C LYS A 20 -7.82 5.48 11.60
N SER A 21 -6.87 4.57 11.72
CA SER A 21 -5.84 4.28 10.72
C SER A 21 -6.48 4.13 9.34
N ASP A 22 -6.01 4.93 8.38
CA ASP A 22 -6.42 4.87 6.97
C ASP A 22 -6.00 3.51 6.39
N PRO A 23 -6.93 2.62 5.98
CA PRO A 23 -6.58 1.31 5.42
C PRO A 23 -5.66 1.42 4.20
N ALA A 24 -5.75 2.53 3.45
CA ALA A 24 -4.87 2.79 2.33
C ALA A 24 -3.43 3.03 2.78
N GLU A 25 -3.24 3.88 3.79
CA GLU A 25 -1.92 4.18 4.37
C GLU A 25 -1.28 2.90 4.92
N GLU A 26 -2.08 2.05 5.56
CA GLU A 26 -1.62 0.77 6.10
C GLU A 26 -1.22 -0.22 5.00
N SER A 27 -1.96 -0.25 3.89
CA SER A 27 -1.62 -1.03 2.71
C SER A 27 -0.29 -0.56 2.10
N VAL A 28 -0.09 0.75 1.96
CA VAL A 28 1.16 1.31 1.43
C VAL A 28 2.35 0.98 2.34
N LYS A 29 2.19 1.09 3.66
CA LYS A 29 3.26 0.72 4.62
C LYS A 29 3.66 -0.75 4.48
N LEU A 30 2.71 -1.67 4.36
CA LEU A 30 3.01 -3.09 4.15
C LEU A 30 3.74 -3.33 2.82
N MET A 31 3.35 -2.63 1.76
CA MET A 31 4.06 -2.69 0.47
C MET A 31 5.49 -2.15 0.57
N GLU A 32 5.70 -1.07 1.33
CA GLU A 32 7.04 -0.51 1.60
C GLU A 32 7.92 -1.43 2.42
N GLU A 33 7.37 -2.07 3.46
CA GLU A 33 8.08 -3.06 4.27
C GLU A 33 8.49 -4.27 3.43
N MET A 34 7.56 -4.80 2.62
CA MET A 34 7.85 -5.89 1.69
C MET A 34 8.94 -5.50 0.68
N ALA A 35 8.84 -4.31 0.08
CA ALA A 35 9.84 -3.79 -0.85
C ALA A 35 11.20 -3.59 -0.17
N GLY A 36 11.20 -3.15 1.10
CA GLY A 36 12.40 -3.02 1.92
C GLY A 36 13.07 -4.37 2.20
N ILE A 37 12.28 -5.41 2.49
CA ILE A 37 12.79 -6.79 2.63
C ILE A 37 13.44 -7.25 1.32
N MET A 38 12.76 -7.03 0.19
CA MET A 38 13.27 -7.44 -1.12
C MET A 38 14.58 -6.71 -1.46
N ASP A 39 14.62 -5.39 -1.34
CA ASP A 39 15.81 -4.60 -1.65
C ASP A 39 16.99 -4.90 -0.72
N SER A 40 16.74 -5.13 0.57
CA SER A 40 17.79 -5.43 1.56
C SER A 40 18.40 -6.83 1.39
N ASN A 41 17.69 -7.74 0.73
CA ASN A 41 18.12 -9.13 0.53
C ASN A 41 18.32 -9.48 -0.96
N LYS A 42 18.33 -8.49 -1.87
CA LYS A 42 18.38 -8.70 -3.33
C LYS A 42 19.64 -9.42 -3.85
N GLU A 43 20.69 -9.52 -3.03
CA GLU A 43 21.92 -10.25 -3.35
C GLU A 43 21.94 -11.68 -2.76
N ASP A 44 20.96 -12.03 -1.91
CA ASP A 44 20.81 -13.36 -1.31
C ASP A 44 19.34 -13.79 -1.41
N CYS A 45 19.02 -14.46 -2.51
CA CYS A 45 17.64 -14.84 -2.84
C CYS A 45 17.04 -15.85 -1.85
N ASP A 46 17.86 -16.70 -1.21
CA ASP A 46 17.36 -17.64 -0.20
C ASP A 46 16.96 -16.91 1.07
N LYS A 47 17.81 -15.97 1.52
CA LYS A 47 17.49 -15.10 2.65
C LYS A 47 16.30 -14.19 2.36
N MET A 48 16.17 -13.70 1.12
CA MET A 48 15.01 -12.93 0.69
C MET A 48 13.73 -13.79 0.78
N GLY A 49 13.77 -15.02 0.27
CA GLY A 49 12.65 -15.96 0.36
C GLY A 49 12.24 -16.25 1.81
N ASP A 50 13.22 -16.52 2.69
CA ASP A 50 12.95 -16.78 4.11
C ASP A 50 12.37 -15.54 4.82
N ALA A 51 12.88 -14.34 4.50
CA ALA A 51 12.38 -13.09 5.07
C ALA A 51 10.97 -12.75 4.57
N LEU A 52 10.69 -12.94 3.29
CA LEU A 52 9.35 -12.78 2.71
C LEU A 52 8.37 -13.78 3.31
N ALA A 53 8.78 -15.04 3.49
CA ALA A 53 7.93 -16.06 4.11
C ALA A 53 7.53 -15.65 5.54
N LYS A 54 8.49 -15.19 6.36
CA LYS A 54 8.22 -14.69 7.72
C LYS A 54 7.30 -13.46 7.71
N PHE A 55 7.51 -12.55 6.76
CA PHE A 55 6.67 -11.38 6.59
C PHE A 55 5.23 -11.77 6.27
N MET A 56 5.02 -12.73 5.36
CA MET A 56 3.68 -13.25 5.03
C MET A 56 3.06 -14.02 6.19
N ASP A 57 3.84 -14.81 6.94
CA ASP A 57 3.32 -15.52 8.11
C ASP A 57 2.87 -14.54 9.21
N SER A 58 3.51 -13.37 9.31
CA SER A 58 3.17 -12.34 10.31
C SER A 58 2.06 -11.39 9.87
N ASN A 59 1.97 -11.08 8.57
CA ASN A 59 1.08 -10.05 8.04
C ASN A 59 0.02 -10.57 7.07
N GLY A 60 0.02 -11.86 6.72
CA GLY A 60 -0.84 -12.41 5.67
C GLY A 60 -2.33 -12.22 5.92
N SER A 61 -2.79 -12.39 7.16
CA SER A 61 -4.19 -12.12 7.54
C SER A 61 -4.55 -10.65 7.32
N LYS A 62 -3.68 -9.75 7.76
CA LYS A 62 -3.84 -8.30 7.61
C LYS A 62 -3.83 -7.87 6.14
N ILE A 63 -2.93 -8.44 5.32
CA ILE A 63 -2.89 -8.20 3.87
C ILE A 63 -4.21 -8.66 3.22
N ALA A 64 -4.73 -9.82 3.62
CA ALA A 64 -6.00 -10.33 3.10
C ALA A 64 -7.19 -9.44 3.48
N ASP A 65 -7.21 -8.92 4.71
CA ASP A 65 -8.27 -8.02 5.18
C ASP A 65 -8.22 -6.66 4.45
N LEU A 66 -7.01 -6.11 4.26
CA LEU A 66 -6.82 -4.88 3.51
C LEU A 66 -7.16 -5.04 2.02
N LYS A 67 -6.86 -6.19 1.42
CA LYS A 67 -7.25 -6.51 0.04
C LYS A 67 -8.77 -6.50 -0.12
N LYS A 68 -9.49 -7.16 0.80
CA LYS A 68 -10.97 -7.13 0.82
C LYS A 68 -11.52 -5.71 1.01
N ALA A 69 -10.88 -4.91 1.87
CA ALA A 69 -11.27 -3.52 2.06
C ALA A 69 -11.08 -2.67 0.78
N GLY A 70 -10.03 -2.96 0.00
CA GLY A 70 -9.75 -2.30 -1.28
C GLY A 70 -10.71 -2.70 -2.41
N GLU A 71 -11.22 -3.93 -2.42
CA GLU A 71 -12.16 -4.41 -3.45
C GLU A 71 -13.47 -3.62 -3.51
N GLY A 72 -13.88 -2.99 -2.40
CA GLY A 72 -15.08 -2.15 -2.32
C GLY A 72 -14.90 -0.70 -2.77
N GLN A 73 -13.68 -0.27 -3.11
CA GLN A 73 -13.39 1.14 -3.41
C GLN A 73 -13.82 1.54 -4.81
N SER A 74 -14.45 2.70 -4.92
CA SER A 74 -14.80 3.31 -6.21
C SER A 74 -13.55 3.70 -7.01
N LYS A 75 -13.71 3.87 -8.33
CA LYS A 75 -12.62 4.35 -9.20
C LYS A 75 -12.09 5.72 -8.79
N GLU A 76 -12.95 6.59 -8.26
CA GLU A 76 -12.54 7.92 -7.80
C GLU A 76 -11.69 7.84 -6.53
N GLU A 77 -12.05 6.97 -5.59
CA GLU A 77 -11.24 6.70 -4.39
C GLU A 77 -9.90 6.07 -4.76
N GLN A 78 -9.88 5.08 -5.66
CA GLN A 78 -8.64 4.49 -6.15
C GLN A 78 -7.73 5.54 -6.81
N LYS A 79 -8.30 6.46 -7.61
CA LYS A 79 -7.53 7.56 -8.22
C LYS A 79 -6.95 8.49 -7.15
N LYS A 80 -7.76 8.91 -6.17
CA LYS A 80 -7.29 9.75 -5.05
C LYS A 80 -6.18 9.07 -4.24
N MET A 81 -6.27 7.76 -4.01
CA MET A 81 -5.21 7.01 -3.35
C MET A 81 -3.95 6.93 -4.19
N MET A 82 -4.08 6.66 -5.49
CA MET A 82 -2.94 6.61 -6.41
C MET A 82 -2.22 7.96 -6.45
N GLU A 83 -2.95 9.08 -6.58
CA GLU A 83 -2.36 10.43 -6.54
C GLU A 83 -1.70 10.73 -5.18
N LYS A 84 -2.34 10.34 -4.07
CA LYS A 84 -1.80 10.56 -2.71
C LYS A 84 -0.50 9.78 -2.45
N TYR A 85 -0.39 8.57 -2.97
CA TYR A 85 0.71 7.65 -2.67
C TYR A 85 1.65 7.38 -3.85
N GLU A 86 1.51 8.12 -4.97
CA GLU A 86 2.21 7.86 -6.23
C GLU A 86 3.72 7.70 -6.05
N GLU A 87 4.37 8.67 -5.37
CA GLU A 87 5.81 8.67 -5.17
C GLU A 87 6.29 7.49 -4.31
N ARG A 88 5.52 7.13 -3.29
CA ARG A 88 5.81 5.95 -2.45
C ARG A 88 5.67 4.66 -3.26
N MET A 89 4.63 4.57 -4.08
CA MET A 89 4.40 3.42 -4.95
C MET A 89 5.47 3.29 -6.04
N LYS A 90 5.96 4.40 -6.60
CA LYS A 90 7.13 4.39 -7.51
C LYS A 90 8.38 3.87 -6.81
N ALA A 91 8.64 4.33 -5.58
CA ALA A 91 9.79 3.87 -4.80
C ALA A 91 9.70 2.37 -4.46
N VAL A 92 8.51 1.88 -4.08
CA VAL A 92 8.21 0.45 -3.90
C VAL A 92 8.51 -0.31 -5.19
N MET A 93 7.98 0.15 -6.32
CA MET A 93 8.15 -0.52 -7.61
C MET A 93 9.62 -0.62 -8.02
N GLY A 94 10.41 0.44 -7.82
CA GLY A 94 11.84 0.43 -8.10
C GLY A 94 12.60 -0.64 -7.29
N LYS A 95 12.31 -0.73 -5.99
CA LYS A 95 12.91 -1.74 -5.09
C LYS A 95 12.51 -3.16 -5.48
N VAL A 96 11.22 -3.37 -5.70
CA VAL A 96 10.66 -4.69 -6.07
C VAL A 96 11.19 -5.14 -7.44
N MET A 97 11.29 -4.26 -8.42
CA MET A 97 11.76 -4.60 -9.77
C MET A 97 13.22 -5.06 -9.75
N GLY A 98 14.09 -4.35 -9.05
CA GLY A 98 15.50 -4.72 -8.94
C GLY A 98 15.72 -6.08 -8.26
N ALA A 99 15.04 -6.31 -7.14
CA ALA A 99 15.13 -7.58 -6.41
C ALA A 99 14.40 -8.73 -7.12
N GLY A 100 13.22 -8.45 -7.69
CA GLY A 100 12.39 -9.40 -8.42
C GLY A 100 13.09 -9.93 -9.66
N MET A 101 13.79 -9.08 -10.42
CA MET A 101 14.56 -9.54 -11.58
C MET A 101 15.71 -10.47 -11.20
N LYS A 102 16.39 -10.20 -10.08
CA LYS A 102 17.53 -11.02 -9.61
C LYS A 102 17.08 -12.37 -9.05
N CYS A 103 15.95 -12.41 -8.37
CA CYS A 103 15.53 -13.57 -7.59
C CYS A 103 14.25 -14.26 -8.09
N LYS A 104 13.75 -13.91 -9.28
CA LYS A 104 12.50 -14.47 -9.85
C LYS A 104 12.47 -16.00 -9.93
N ASP A 105 13.62 -16.64 -10.15
CA ASP A 105 13.72 -18.09 -10.35
C ASP A 105 14.04 -18.83 -9.04
N ASN A 106 14.21 -18.12 -7.92
CA ASN A 106 14.44 -18.73 -6.63
C ASN A 106 13.13 -19.32 -6.06
N LYS A 107 13.16 -20.61 -5.71
CA LYS A 107 11.98 -21.34 -5.24
C LYS A 107 11.39 -20.76 -3.95
N LYS A 108 12.23 -20.35 -2.98
CA LYS A 108 11.74 -19.81 -1.71
C LYS A 108 11.01 -18.48 -1.90
N VAL A 109 11.52 -17.65 -2.80
CA VAL A 109 10.87 -16.38 -3.18
C VAL A 109 9.52 -16.66 -3.83
N GLN A 110 9.46 -17.58 -4.78
CA GLN A 110 8.20 -17.97 -5.42
C GLN A 110 7.19 -18.55 -4.42
N ASP A 111 7.64 -19.41 -3.51
CA ASP A 111 6.77 -20.02 -2.49
C ASP A 111 6.26 -18.97 -1.50
N ALA A 112 7.09 -18.00 -1.11
CA ALA A 112 6.67 -16.89 -0.25
C ALA A 112 5.63 -15.99 -0.95
N MET A 113 5.83 -15.69 -2.24
CA MET A 113 4.89 -14.87 -3.02
C MET A 113 3.54 -15.55 -3.25
N LYS A 114 3.48 -16.89 -3.30
CA LYS A 114 2.22 -17.65 -3.39
C LYS A 114 1.36 -17.57 -2.12
N LYS A 115 1.91 -17.10 -1.00
CA LYS A 115 1.16 -16.91 0.25
C LYS A 115 0.37 -15.59 0.28
N MET A 116 0.62 -14.68 -0.67
CA MET A 116 -0.14 -13.44 -0.85
C MET A 116 -1.42 -13.69 -1.64
#